data_AF-A0A3D4B9Q7-F1
#
_entry.id   AF-A0A3D4B9Q7-F1
#
_cell.length_a   1.000
_cell.length_b   1.000
_cell.length_c   1.000
_cell.angle_alpha   90.00
_cell.angle_beta   90.00
_cell.angle_gamma   90.00
#
_symmetry.space_group_name_H-M   'P 1'
#
loop_
_entity.id
_entity.type
_entity.pdbx_description
1 polymer ?
#
loop_
_entity_poly.entity_id
_entity_poly.type
_entity_poly.pdbx_seq_one_letter_code
_entity_poly.pdbx_strand_id
1 'polypeptide(L)'
;KQNLNVEIGVQNTEAKVFMEALYEDAIPFAMIPYGYDYLDPSNLLGIWLSSGRHAWYNESFESLMAIANQLVDDPDKRITLYQQAEHFLVDDVAGVFLWHPLRNELWRPYLRAEALERNDKGSYALRIDKLLNLSTTMYVTNEVLIKPNDLDNTRGLWQWLFGGEEE
;
A
#
# COMPACT_ATOMS: atom_id res chain seq x y z
N LYS A 1 14.26 -19.50 -13.93
CA LYS A 1 14.32 -20.63 -14.90
C LYS A 1 13.00 -21.38 -15.08
N GLN A 2 12.21 -21.63 -14.03
CA GLN A 2 11.05 -22.53 -14.09
C GLN A 2 9.95 -22.14 -15.10
N ASN A 3 9.66 -20.85 -15.30
CA ASN A 3 8.55 -20.42 -16.19
C ASN A 3 9.04 -19.82 -17.51
N LEU A 4 10.02 -18.91 -17.45
CA LEU A 4 10.47 -18.14 -18.63
C LEU A 4 11.90 -18.48 -19.05
N ASN A 5 12.52 -19.48 -18.44
CA ASN A 5 13.92 -19.84 -18.66
C ASN A 5 14.94 -18.68 -18.45
N VAL A 6 14.55 -17.62 -17.75
CA VAL A 6 15.44 -16.51 -17.37
C VAL A 6 16.20 -16.85 -16.09
N GLU A 7 17.48 -16.50 -16.03
CA GLU A 7 18.32 -16.57 -14.83
C GLU A 7 18.29 -15.23 -14.12
N ILE A 8 17.92 -15.24 -12.83
CA ILE A 8 17.75 -14.05 -12.01
C ILE A 8 18.64 -14.19 -10.78
N GLY A 9 19.55 -13.24 -10.58
CA GLY A 9 20.30 -13.07 -9.34
C GLY A 9 19.61 -12.08 -8.39
N VAL A 10 19.80 -12.25 -7.09
CA VAL A 10 19.34 -11.30 -6.06
C VAL A 10 20.54 -10.58 -5.48
N GLN A 11 20.49 -9.25 -5.47
CA GLN A 11 21.50 -8.42 -4.84
C GLN A 11 20.83 -7.57 -3.76
N ASN A 12 21.39 -7.61 -2.56
CA ASN A 12 21.00 -6.70 -1.48
C ASN A 12 22.04 -5.58 -1.39
N THR A 13 21.60 -4.33 -1.40
CA THR A 13 22.44 -3.14 -1.34
C THR A 13 21.97 -2.21 -0.24
N GLU A 14 22.89 -1.38 0.25
CA GLU A 14 22.55 -0.31 1.17
C GLU A 14 21.66 0.73 0.47
N ALA A 15 20.72 1.33 1.21
CA ALA A 15 19.66 2.16 0.65
C ALA A 15 20.15 3.35 -0.17
N LYS A 16 21.21 4.04 0.25
CA LYS A 16 21.79 5.15 -0.52
C LYS A 16 22.37 4.65 -1.84
N VAL A 17 23.15 3.57 -1.82
CA VAL A 17 23.72 2.97 -3.05
C VAL A 17 22.61 2.52 -4.00
N PHE A 18 21.54 1.93 -3.47
CA PHE A 18 20.36 1.56 -4.25
C PHE A 18 19.70 2.78 -4.92
N MET A 19 19.48 3.86 -4.16
CA MET A 19 18.84 5.07 -4.70
C MET A 19 19.70 5.78 -5.75
N GLU A 20 21.02 5.86 -5.54
CA GLU A 20 21.95 6.42 -6.54
C GLU A 20 21.88 5.62 -7.86
N ALA A 21 21.96 4.29 -7.78
CA ALA A 21 21.83 3.43 -8.96
C ALA A 21 20.44 3.51 -9.63
N LEU A 22 19.39 3.77 -8.87
CA LEU A 22 18.04 3.99 -9.41
C LEU A 22 17.95 5.30 -10.20
N TYR A 23 18.56 6.39 -9.72
CA TYR A 23 18.60 7.68 -10.44
C TYR A 23 19.50 7.67 -11.67
N GLU A 24 20.50 6.78 -11.69
CA GLU A 24 21.40 6.58 -12.84
C GLU A 24 20.83 5.56 -13.85
N ASP A 25 19.61 5.06 -13.66
CA ASP A 25 19.00 3.98 -14.44
C ASP A 25 19.89 2.72 -14.56
N ALA A 26 20.73 2.48 -13.56
CA ALA A 26 21.72 1.40 -13.53
C ALA A 26 21.17 0.06 -13.03
N ILE A 27 19.90 0.02 -12.62
CA ILE A 27 19.24 -1.17 -12.07
C ILE A 27 18.29 -1.77 -13.12
N PRO A 28 18.54 -3.00 -13.62
CA PRO A 28 17.69 -3.63 -14.65
C PRO A 28 16.24 -3.88 -14.18
N PHE A 29 16.06 -4.30 -12.93
CA PHE A 29 14.77 -4.36 -12.27
C PHE A 29 14.94 -4.35 -10.76
N ALA A 30 14.03 -3.69 -10.05
CA ALA A 30 14.02 -3.60 -8.60
C ALA A 30 12.63 -3.88 -8.05
N MET A 31 12.57 -4.43 -6.84
CA MET A 31 11.33 -4.52 -6.08
C MET A 31 11.26 -3.34 -5.11
N ILE A 32 10.32 -2.44 -5.34
CA ILE A 32 10.21 -1.17 -4.59
C ILE A 32 8.84 -1.12 -3.91
N PRO A 33 8.77 -1.02 -2.57
CA PRO A 33 7.53 -0.70 -1.91
C PRO A 33 7.18 0.77 -2.12
N TYR A 34 5.89 1.05 -2.27
CA TYR A 34 5.38 2.40 -2.31
C TYR A 34 4.25 2.56 -1.28
N GLY A 35 4.27 3.69 -0.56
CA GLY A 35 3.22 4.10 0.36
C GLY A 35 2.84 5.54 0.06
N TYR A 36 1.53 5.81 0.00
CA TYR A 36 1.00 7.12 -0.36
C TYR A 36 1.41 8.21 0.64
N ASP A 37 1.56 9.44 0.17
CA ASP A 37 1.75 10.62 1.01
C ASP A 37 0.42 11.32 1.37
N TYR A 38 -0.60 11.15 0.53
CA TYR A 38 -1.95 11.71 0.58
C TYR A 38 -2.90 10.86 -0.30
N LEU A 39 -4.21 10.87 -0.02
CA LEU A 39 -5.19 9.97 -0.65
C LEU A 39 -5.67 10.47 -2.01
N ASP A 40 -4.84 10.27 -3.03
CA ASP A 40 -5.14 10.72 -4.38
C ASP A 40 -4.45 9.86 -5.45
N PRO A 41 -5.10 9.57 -6.61
CA PRO A 41 -4.43 8.83 -7.69
C PRO A 41 -3.17 9.54 -8.21
N SER A 42 -3.14 10.87 -8.19
CA SER A 42 -1.96 11.65 -8.60
C SER A 42 -0.71 11.30 -7.79
N ASN A 43 -0.88 10.82 -6.57
CA ASN A 43 0.23 10.49 -5.70
C ASN A 43 1.03 9.30 -6.21
N LEU A 44 0.33 8.22 -6.53
CA LEU A 44 0.96 7.02 -7.09
C LEU A 44 1.36 7.25 -8.55
N LEU A 45 0.44 7.75 -9.37
CA LEU A 45 0.72 7.90 -10.81
C LEU A 45 1.80 8.97 -11.07
N GLY A 46 1.91 9.99 -10.23
CA GLY A 46 2.89 11.06 -10.37
C GLY A 46 4.35 10.62 -10.27
N ILE A 47 4.65 9.49 -9.61
CA ILE A 47 6.04 9.00 -9.53
C ILE A 47 6.57 8.49 -10.87
N TRP A 48 5.66 8.17 -11.80
CA TRP A 48 5.94 7.65 -13.13
C TRP A 48 6.08 8.73 -14.20
N LEU A 49 5.88 10.00 -13.82
CA LEU A 49 6.27 11.11 -14.69
C LEU A 49 7.79 11.06 -14.91
N SER A 50 8.25 11.59 -16.03
CA SER A 50 9.65 11.71 -16.43
C SER A 50 10.52 12.54 -15.48
N SER A 51 9.89 13.38 -14.65
CA SER A 51 10.56 14.06 -13.53
C SER A 51 10.78 13.18 -12.31
N GLY A 52 10.22 11.97 -12.32
CA GLY A 52 10.34 10.95 -11.29
C GLY A 52 11.62 10.13 -11.38
N ARG A 53 11.62 8.98 -10.73
CA ARG A 53 12.80 8.09 -10.55
C ARG A 53 12.71 6.78 -11.34
N HIS A 54 11.73 6.66 -12.24
CA HIS A 54 11.48 5.47 -13.02
C HIS A 54 11.94 5.71 -14.46
N ALA A 55 12.71 4.77 -15.01
CA ALA A 55 13.25 4.81 -16.37
C ALA A 55 12.19 4.52 -17.45
N TRP A 56 11.02 5.15 -17.36
CA TRP A 56 9.90 4.98 -18.29
C TRP A 56 9.34 6.34 -18.70
N TYR A 57 8.92 6.46 -19.96
CA TYR A 57 8.33 7.67 -20.51
C TYR A 57 7.25 7.32 -21.52
N ASN A 58 6.10 8.00 -21.41
CA ASN A 58 5.03 7.94 -22.38
C ASN A 58 4.36 9.32 -22.50
N GLU A 59 4.35 9.90 -23.71
CA GLU A 59 3.83 11.26 -23.95
C GLU A 59 2.32 11.39 -23.66
N SER A 60 1.54 10.33 -23.94
CA SER A 60 0.10 10.31 -23.66
C SER A 60 -0.17 10.28 -22.16
N PHE A 61 0.61 9.48 -21.41
CA PHE A 61 0.56 9.44 -19.95
C PHE A 61 0.84 10.81 -19.34
N GLU A 62 1.94 11.45 -19.75
CA GLU A 62 2.35 12.79 -19.30
C GLU A 62 1.24 13.82 -19.53
N SER A 63 0.66 13.80 -20.74
CA SER A 63 -0.41 14.73 -21.13
C SER A 63 -1.67 14.53 -20.29
N LEU A 64 -2.11 13.29 -20.09
CA LEU A 64 -3.29 12.98 -19.27
C LEU A 64 -3.09 13.35 -17.81
N MET A 65 -1.92 13.05 -17.25
CA MET A 65 -1.55 13.43 -15.89
C MET A 65 -1.53 14.95 -15.72
N ALA A 66 -0.97 15.70 -16.67
CA ALA A 66 -0.94 17.16 -16.63
C ALA A 66 -2.36 17.77 -16.63
N ILE A 67 -3.27 17.23 -17.46
CA ILE A 67 -4.66 17.69 -17.52
C ILE A 67 -5.39 17.32 -16.21
N ALA A 68 -5.26 16.06 -15.75
CA ALA A 68 -5.93 15.59 -14.55
C ALA A 68 -5.50 16.37 -13.30
N ASN A 69 -4.20 16.66 -13.16
CA ASN A 69 -3.67 17.40 -12.01
C ASN A 69 -4.14 18.86 -11.94
N GLN A 70 -4.59 19.45 -13.05
CA GLN A 70 -5.12 20.81 -13.11
C GLN A 70 -6.64 20.88 -12.95
N LEU A 71 -7.33 19.75 -13.04
CA LEU A 71 -8.80 19.70 -13.03
C LEU A 71 -9.34 19.64 -11.59
N VAL A 72 -9.90 20.75 -11.10
CA VAL A 72 -10.37 20.86 -9.70
C VAL A 72 -11.89 20.84 -9.58
N ASP A 73 -12.60 21.21 -10.64
CA ASP A 73 -14.04 21.43 -10.67
C ASP A 73 -14.88 20.19 -11.01
N ASP A 74 -14.26 19.16 -11.59
CA ASP A 74 -14.94 17.93 -12.02
C ASP A 74 -14.19 16.67 -11.53
N PRO A 75 -14.51 16.16 -10.32
CA PRO A 75 -13.85 15.00 -9.75
C PRO A 75 -14.02 13.71 -10.57
N ASP A 76 -15.19 13.47 -11.14
CA ASP A 76 -15.47 12.23 -11.87
C ASP A 76 -14.68 12.16 -13.18
N LYS A 77 -14.62 13.29 -13.89
CA LYS A 77 -13.77 13.42 -15.08
C LYS A 77 -12.30 13.30 -14.72
N ARG A 78 -11.87 13.86 -13.58
CA ARG A 78 -10.48 13.76 -13.11
C ARG A 78 -10.07 12.31 -12.85
N ILE A 79 -10.92 11.53 -12.17
CA ILE A 79 -10.70 10.10 -11.97
C ILE A 79 -10.64 9.36 -13.30
N THR A 80 -11.54 9.66 -14.24
CA THR A 80 -11.53 9.06 -15.58
C THR A 80 -10.20 9.31 -16.31
N LEU A 81 -9.64 10.51 -16.21
CA LEU A 81 -8.35 10.83 -16.82
C LEU A 81 -7.19 10.05 -16.18
N TYR A 82 -7.19 9.89 -14.85
CA TYR A 82 -6.19 9.05 -14.19
C TYR A 82 -6.28 7.58 -14.60
N GLN A 83 -7.49 7.03 -14.75
CA GLN A 83 -7.68 5.66 -15.24
C GLN A 83 -7.16 5.50 -16.68
N GLN A 84 -7.40 6.50 -17.54
CA GLN A 84 -6.84 6.51 -18.89
C GLN A 84 -5.31 6.58 -18.88
N ALA A 85 -4.70 7.34 -17.98
CA ALA A 85 -3.26 7.37 -17.81
C ALA A 85 -2.73 6.01 -17.33
N GLU A 86 -3.38 5.40 -16.33
CA GLU A 86 -3.02 4.08 -15.79
C GLU A 86 -3.01 2.99 -16.87
N HIS A 87 -3.90 3.05 -17.87
CA HIS A 87 -3.87 2.11 -19.00
C HIS A 87 -2.51 2.10 -19.71
N PHE A 88 -1.92 3.26 -20.02
CA PHE A 88 -0.60 3.31 -20.65
C PHE A 88 0.49 2.71 -19.74
N LEU A 89 0.41 2.99 -18.44
CA LEU A 89 1.35 2.46 -17.45
C LEU A 89 1.35 0.92 -17.42
N VAL A 90 0.16 0.32 -17.45
CA VAL A 90 -0.04 -1.13 -17.39
C VAL A 90 0.26 -1.80 -18.72
N ASP A 91 -0.24 -1.24 -19.83
CA ASP A 91 -0.09 -1.81 -21.17
C ASP A 91 1.37 -1.78 -21.65
N ASP A 92 2.11 -0.72 -21.33
CA ASP A 92 3.56 -0.61 -21.62
C ASP A 92 4.43 -1.42 -20.65
N VAL A 93 3.82 -1.98 -19.59
CA VAL A 93 4.53 -2.70 -18.52
C VAL A 93 5.63 -1.83 -17.89
N ALA A 94 5.31 -0.56 -17.59
CA ALA A 94 6.23 0.36 -16.92
C ALA A 94 6.68 -0.19 -15.56
N GLY A 95 5.80 -0.93 -14.89
CA GLY A 95 6.08 -1.68 -13.67
C GLY A 95 5.25 -2.94 -13.57
N VAL A 96 5.73 -3.90 -12.76
CA VAL A 96 4.99 -5.13 -12.44
C VAL A 96 4.36 -4.97 -11.06
N PHE A 97 3.05 -4.76 -11.02
CA PHE A 97 2.28 -4.59 -9.78
C PHE A 97 1.90 -5.95 -9.18
N LEU A 98 2.44 -6.25 -8.00
CA LEU A 98 2.35 -7.60 -7.43
C LEU A 98 1.22 -7.76 -6.39
N TRP A 99 1.16 -6.87 -5.39
CA TRP A 99 0.14 -6.91 -4.33
C TRP A 99 0.04 -5.59 -3.58
N HIS A 100 -1.07 -5.41 -2.85
CA HIS A 100 -1.21 -4.36 -1.82
C HIS A 100 -0.92 -4.96 -0.44
N PRO A 101 0.03 -4.40 0.34
CA PRO A 101 0.38 -4.95 1.64
C PRO A 101 -0.74 -4.73 2.66
N LEU A 102 -1.01 -5.77 3.46
CA LEU A 102 -1.81 -5.63 4.68
C LEU A 102 -0.91 -5.13 5.81
N ARG A 103 -1.39 -4.11 6.51
CA ARG A 103 -0.71 -3.57 7.70
C ARG A 103 -1.25 -4.30 8.92
N ASN A 104 -0.39 -5.12 9.52
CA ASN A 104 -0.69 -5.82 10.77
C ASN A 104 -0.10 -5.03 11.93
N GLU A 105 -0.94 -4.65 12.89
CA GLU A 105 -0.53 -3.83 14.04
C GLU A 105 -0.92 -4.54 15.33
N LEU A 106 -0.03 -4.44 16.32
CA LEU A 106 -0.23 -4.99 17.65
C LEU A 106 -0.25 -3.84 18.64
N TRP A 107 -1.38 -3.66 19.32
CA TRP A 107 -1.53 -2.66 20.36
C TRP A 107 -1.76 -3.33 21.70
N ARG A 108 -1.42 -2.63 22.78
CA ARG A 108 -1.82 -3.06 24.11
C ARG A 108 -3.36 -3.01 24.20
N PRO A 109 -4.00 -4.00 24.84
CA PRO A 109 -5.46 -4.09 24.83
C PRO A 109 -6.14 -2.98 25.65
N TYR A 110 -5.38 -2.22 26.43
CA TYR A 110 -5.86 -1.09 27.24
C TYR A 110 -5.64 0.28 26.56
N LEU A 111 -5.20 0.31 25.30
CA LEU A 111 -5.15 1.56 24.53
C LEU A 111 -6.53 1.87 23.96
N ARG A 112 -6.88 3.16 23.94
CA ARG A 112 -8.08 3.71 23.27
C ARG A 112 -7.72 4.93 22.47
N ALA A 113 -8.28 5.02 21.27
CA ALA A 113 -8.33 6.19 20.43
C ALA A 113 -9.45 5.97 19.41
N GLU A 114 -10.04 7.02 18.86
CA GLU A 114 -10.97 6.91 17.73
C GLU A 114 -10.30 6.18 16.55
N ALA A 115 -9.01 6.41 16.34
CA ALA A 115 -8.23 5.72 15.30
C ALA A 115 -8.01 4.21 15.55
N LEU A 116 -8.33 3.70 16.75
CA LEU A 116 -8.29 2.28 17.07
C LEU A 116 -9.67 1.62 16.93
N GLU A 117 -10.72 2.39 16.64
CA GLU A 117 -12.05 1.85 16.40
C GLU A 117 -12.14 1.17 15.03
N ARG A 118 -13.08 0.24 14.91
CA ARG A 118 -13.32 -0.49 13.67
C ARG A 118 -13.89 0.48 12.63
N ASN A 119 -13.24 0.60 11.48
CA ASN A 119 -13.77 1.42 10.39
C ASN A 119 -14.97 0.76 9.69
N ASP A 120 -15.63 1.49 8.79
CA ASP A 120 -16.80 1.02 8.02
C ASP A 120 -16.53 -0.25 7.19
N LYS A 121 -15.26 -0.50 6.84
CA LYS A 121 -14.81 -1.73 6.14
C LYS A 121 -14.47 -2.87 7.09
N GLY A 122 -14.75 -2.69 8.37
CA GLY A 122 -14.60 -3.70 9.39
C GLY A 122 -13.18 -3.95 9.88
N SER A 123 -12.22 -3.08 9.52
CA SER A 123 -10.81 -3.24 9.87
C SER A 123 -10.41 -2.31 11.02
N TYR A 124 -9.53 -2.81 11.89
CA TYR A 124 -8.81 -2.00 12.88
C TYR A 124 -7.49 -1.55 12.25
N ALA A 125 -7.24 -0.25 12.15
CA ALA A 125 -5.97 0.25 11.61
C ALA A 125 -5.65 1.60 12.23
N LEU A 126 -4.53 1.67 12.94
CA LEU A 126 -4.00 2.91 13.47
C LEU A 126 -3.27 3.61 12.33
N ARG A 127 -3.98 4.54 11.69
CA ARG A 127 -3.46 5.35 10.61
C ARG A 127 -2.59 6.48 11.17
N ILE A 128 -1.46 6.13 11.78
CA ILE A 128 -0.40 7.12 12.06
C ILE A 128 0.33 7.40 10.74
N ASP A 129 -0.34 8.02 9.77
CA ASP A 129 0.31 8.39 8.52
C ASP A 129 -0.29 9.65 7.89
N LYS A 130 0.52 10.72 7.95
CA LYS A 130 0.66 11.83 6.99
C LYS A 130 -0.55 12.72 6.65
N LEU A 131 -1.77 12.31 6.93
CA LEU A 131 -3.00 13.03 6.55
C LEU A 131 -3.51 14.00 7.63
N LEU A 132 -2.75 14.22 8.70
CA LEU A 132 -3.15 15.06 9.84
C LEU A 132 -4.49 14.67 10.49
N ASN A 133 -5.09 13.52 10.13
CA ASN A 133 -6.16 12.87 10.88
C ASN A 133 -5.55 12.22 12.14
N LEU A 134 -4.89 13.04 12.95
CA LEU A 134 -4.60 12.72 14.33
C LEU A 134 -5.96 12.57 14.99
N SER A 135 -6.36 11.33 15.29
CA SER A 135 -7.08 11.12 16.55
C SER A 135 -6.14 11.61 17.63
N THR A 136 -6.27 12.87 18.01
CA THR A 136 -5.36 13.59 18.91
C THR A 136 -5.38 13.04 20.33
N THR A 137 -6.16 12.00 20.57
CA THR A 137 -6.36 11.43 21.90
C THR A 137 -6.21 9.92 21.83
N MET A 138 -4.96 9.45 21.97
CA MET A 138 -4.68 8.08 22.39
C MET A 138 -4.44 8.09 23.90
N TYR A 139 -5.20 7.30 24.65
CA TYR A 139 -5.08 7.22 26.10
C TYR A 139 -5.12 5.78 26.60
N VAL A 140 -4.62 5.60 27.82
CA VAL A 140 -4.68 4.34 28.56
C VAL A 140 -5.96 4.33 29.38
N THR A 141 -6.72 3.24 29.29
CA THR A 141 -7.90 2.98 30.12
C THR A 141 -7.71 1.72 30.94
N ASN A 142 -8.49 1.55 32.00
CA ASN A 142 -8.55 0.28 32.75
C ASN A 142 -9.39 -0.78 32.01
N GLU A 143 -10.05 -0.43 30.90
CA GLU A 143 -10.86 -1.34 30.10
C GLU A 143 -10.03 -2.08 29.03
N VAL A 144 -10.27 -3.37 28.86
CA VAL A 144 -9.56 -4.22 27.86
C VAL A 144 -10.42 -4.32 26.59
N LEU A 145 -9.88 -3.92 25.42
CA LEU A 145 -10.56 -3.89 24.10
C LEU A 145 -11.11 -5.26 23.69
N ILE A 146 -10.37 -6.31 24.02
CA ILE A 146 -10.71 -7.69 23.71
C ILE A 146 -10.50 -8.45 25.01
N LYS A 147 -11.57 -8.85 25.70
CA LYS A 147 -11.41 -9.83 26.77
C LYS A 147 -11.06 -11.16 26.10
N PRO A 148 -10.23 -12.01 26.71
CA PRO A 148 -9.89 -13.33 26.16
C PRO A 148 -11.11 -14.16 25.74
N ASN A 149 -12.27 -13.92 26.35
CA ASN A 149 -13.52 -14.62 26.11
C ASN A 149 -14.41 -14.01 25.00
N ASP A 150 -14.05 -12.84 24.45
CA ASP A 150 -14.81 -12.15 23.39
C ASP A 150 -14.28 -12.48 21.98
N LEU A 151 -13.19 -13.27 21.89
CA LEU A 151 -12.80 -13.94 20.65
C LEU A 151 -13.82 -15.05 20.41
N ASP A 152 -14.51 -14.96 19.28
CA ASP A 152 -15.60 -15.84 18.87
C ASP A 152 -15.30 -17.30 19.23
N ASN A 153 -16.26 -17.94 19.90
CA ASN A 153 -16.14 -19.24 20.55
C ASN A 153 -16.19 -20.40 19.52
N THR A 154 -15.51 -20.23 18.39
CA THR A 154 -15.51 -21.18 17.27
C THR A 154 -14.12 -21.78 17.13
N ARG A 155 -13.96 -22.94 17.78
CA ARG A 155 -12.78 -23.83 17.85
C ARG A 155 -11.67 -23.34 18.77
N GLY A 156 -11.67 -23.88 19.98
CA GLY A 156 -10.55 -23.73 20.92
C GLY A 156 -9.23 -24.16 20.27
N LEU A 157 -8.11 -23.58 20.75
CA LEU A 157 -6.75 -23.82 20.27
C LEU A 157 -6.43 -25.31 20.02
N TRP A 158 -6.96 -26.19 20.88
CA TRP A 158 -6.81 -27.64 20.77
C TRP A 158 -7.54 -28.26 19.57
N GLN A 159 -8.73 -27.76 19.23
CA GLN A 159 -9.51 -28.21 18.09
C GLN A 159 -8.90 -27.74 16.76
N TRP A 160 -8.21 -26.58 16.78
CA TRP A 160 -7.42 -26.08 15.65
C TRP A 160 -6.09 -26.84 15.47
N LEU A 161 -5.37 -27.13 16.56
CA LEU A 161 -4.09 -27.84 16.51
C LEU A 161 -4.21 -29.33 16.19
N PHE A 162 -5.29 -29.97 16.67
CA PHE A 162 -5.36 -31.43 16.68
C PHE A 162 -6.60 -32.01 16.02
N GLY A 163 -7.45 -31.18 15.39
CA GLY A 163 -8.58 -31.63 14.57
C GLY A 163 -9.48 -32.62 15.29
N GLY A 164 -10.41 -32.15 16.12
CA GLY A 164 -11.33 -33.04 16.83
C GLY A 164 -12.19 -33.84 15.86
N GLU A 165 -11.95 -35.14 15.77
CA GLU A 165 -12.90 -36.15 15.30
C GLU A 165 -13.98 -36.32 16.39
N GLU A 166 -15.24 -36.13 16.02
CA GLU A 166 -16.39 -36.55 16.84
C GLU A 166 -16.88 -37.92 16.33
N GLU A 167 -16.94 -38.91 17.24
CA GLU A 167 -17.82 -40.09 17.12
C GLU A 167 -19.29 -39.71 17.30
#